data_AF-A0AAU5SKZ7-F1
#
_entry.id   AF-A0AAU5SKZ7-F1
#
_cell.length_a   1.000
_cell.length_b   1.000
_cell.length_c   1.000
_cell.angle_alpha   90.00
_cell.angle_beta   90.00
_cell.angle_gamma   90.00
#
_symmetry.space_group_name_H-M   'P 1'
#
loop_
_entity.id
_entity.type
_entity.pdbx_description
1 polymer ?
#
loop_
_entity_poly.entity_id
_entity_poly.type
_entity_poly.pdbx_seq_one_letter_code
_entity_poly.pdbx_strand_id
1 'polypeptide(L)'
;MLLGRARPARRRRLPLHGARRRLRAWRRTRPFWGGLLVLLGGAELLLVPLSPLAVLVSLGLGGVAAIGIGTALIVAALFLWFLPGTRAYVCVHALLLSVLSFVATNLGGFLVGMLLGVAGSALAFGWTPRPEGAGEPGGAPRPRRGAPRVMAAALPLALLATATAGAPQARAAQAPVTAARTPPTVTTSLFAPQGFALAGVTEVATVDGPRKVLVLRMAAASLSDYRLRTRDGRDEYGLTASSLELRGNVTLYLTRFSGCIEGLLCVTFSPEGLPAPPVIPPFVFMTRVSAEQALVTSDVIVTDGLRLEAS
;
A
#
# COMPACT_ATOMS: atom_id res chain seq x y z
N MET A 1 -30.03 47.73 66.48
CA MET A 1 -28.93 46.99 65.86
C MET A 1 -29.50 46.00 64.85
N LEU A 2 -29.48 46.35 63.55
CA LEU A 2 -29.94 45.51 62.45
C LEU A 2 -28.75 44.73 61.88
N LEU A 3 -28.63 43.42 62.17
CA LEU A 3 -27.65 42.57 61.50
C LEU A 3 -28.16 42.18 60.11
N GLY A 4 -27.62 42.84 59.08
CA GLY A 4 -27.82 42.47 57.68
C GLY A 4 -27.16 41.12 57.37
N ARG A 5 -27.97 40.09 57.09
CA ARG A 5 -27.50 38.83 56.51
C ARG A 5 -26.95 39.09 55.10
N ALA A 6 -25.63 39.02 54.94
CA ALA A 6 -24.99 38.99 53.64
C ALA A 6 -25.46 37.76 52.84
N ARG A 7 -26.15 37.99 51.72
CA ARG A 7 -26.50 36.92 50.76
C ARG A 7 -25.23 36.43 50.06
N PRO A 8 -24.94 35.12 50.01
CA PRO A 8 -23.75 34.64 49.32
C PRO A 8 -23.88 34.94 47.82
N ALA A 9 -22.88 35.66 47.29
CA ALA A 9 -22.78 35.98 45.88
C ALA A 9 -22.85 34.69 45.05
N ARG A 10 -23.89 34.59 44.22
CA ARG A 10 -24.10 33.50 43.25
C ARG A 10 -22.91 33.53 42.28
N ARG A 11 -21.87 32.72 42.55
CA ARG A 11 -20.70 32.60 41.67
C ARG A 11 -21.18 32.20 40.28
N ARG A 12 -21.18 33.17 39.37
CA ARG A 12 -21.53 33.04 37.96
C ARG A 12 -20.47 32.12 37.34
N ARG A 13 -20.74 30.81 37.36
CA ARG A 13 -19.87 29.80 36.74
C ARG A 13 -19.80 30.14 35.25
N LEU A 14 -18.63 30.56 34.77
CA LEU A 14 -18.39 30.84 33.36
C LEU A 14 -18.84 29.61 32.52
N PRO A 15 -19.64 29.80 31.45
CA PRO A 15 -20.24 28.70 30.68
C PRO A 15 -19.20 27.70 30.14
N LEU A 16 -17.98 28.18 29.90
CA LEU A 16 -16.83 27.39 29.44
C LEU A 16 -16.39 26.31 30.44
N HIS A 17 -16.51 26.53 31.76
CA HIS A 17 -16.16 25.51 32.75
C HIS A 17 -17.17 24.35 32.77
N GLY A 18 -18.44 24.62 32.47
CA GLY A 18 -19.48 23.59 32.31
C GLY A 18 -19.24 22.73 31.06
N ALA A 19 -18.99 23.38 29.92
CA ALA A 19 -18.69 22.70 28.65
C ALA A 19 -17.43 21.82 28.74
N ARG A 20 -16.34 22.33 29.33
CA ARG A 20 -15.09 21.54 29.53
C ARG A 20 -15.27 20.35 30.49
N ARG A 21 -16.19 20.43 31.45
CA ARG A 21 -16.52 19.31 32.35
C ARG A 21 -17.36 18.25 31.63
N ARG A 22 -18.35 18.68 30.85
CA ARG A 22 -19.16 17.78 29.99
C ARG A 22 -18.31 17.05 28.94
N LEU A 23 -17.42 17.75 28.26
CA LEU A 23 -16.46 17.16 27.30
C LEU A 23 -15.53 16.14 27.97
N ARG A 24 -15.03 16.43 29.17
CA ARG A 24 -14.19 15.49 29.92
C ARG A 24 -14.96 14.25 30.40
N ALA A 25 -16.20 14.41 30.84
CA ALA A 25 -17.07 13.30 31.18
C ALA A 25 -17.37 12.44 29.94
N TRP A 26 -17.65 13.07 28.80
CA TRP A 26 -17.89 12.40 27.52
C TRP A 26 -16.67 11.61 27.00
N ARG A 27 -15.47 12.20 27.06
CA ARG A 27 -14.21 11.51 26.70
C ARG A 27 -13.88 10.32 27.61
N ARG A 28 -14.42 10.28 28.82
CA ARG A 28 -14.20 9.19 29.80
C ARG A 28 -15.22 8.07 29.70
N THR A 29 -16.38 8.32 29.11
CA THR A 29 -17.49 7.36 28.96
C THR A 29 -17.46 6.61 27.63
N ARG A 30 -16.51 6.92 26.73
CA ARG A 30 -16.39 6.33 25.40
C ARG A 30 -14.93 6.03 25.03
N PRO A 31 -14.66 5.10 24.09
CA PRO A 31 -13.32 4.83 23.57
C PRO A 31 -12.82 5.97 22.65
N PHE A 32 -12.76 7.19 23.18
CA PHE A 32 -12.53 8.41 22.41
C PHE A 32 -11.19 8.38 21.68
N TRP A 33 -10.13 8.01 22.41
CA TRP A 33 -8.77 7.96 21.86
C TRP A 33 -8.61 6.88 20.80
N GLY A 34 -9.26 5.73 20.98
CA GLY A 34 -9.26 4.66 19.98
C GLY A 34 -9.94 5.11 18.69
N GLY A 35 -11.14 5.69 18.80
CA GLY A 35 -11.84 6.27 17.64
C GLY A 35 -11.04 7.41 16.98
N LEU A 36 -10.38 8.27 17.76
CA LEU A 36 -9.58 9.38 17.22
C LEU A 36 -8.40 8.89 16.37
N LEU A 37 -7.65 7.88 16.84
CA LEU A 37 -6.53 7.34 16.08
C LEU A 37 -6.99 6.62 14.81
N VAL A 38 -8.08 5.85 14.88
CA VAL A 38 -8.68 5.22 13.69
C VAL A 38 -9.15 6.28 12.69
N LEU A 39 -9.76 7.37 13.16
CA LEU A 39 -10.19 8.47 12.31
C LEU A 39 -8.99 9.13 11.61
N LEU A 40 -7.93 9.42 12.36
CA LEU A 40 -6.71 10.02 11.81
C LEU A 40 -6.06 9.09 10.77
N GLY A 41 -6.01 7.78 11.05
CA GLY A 41 -5.50 6.81 10.08
C GLY A 41 -6.33 6.75 8.80
N GLY A 42 -7.66 6.76 8.91
CA GLY A 42 -8.55 6.81 7.75
C GLY A 42 -8.47 8.14 6.97
N ALA A 43 -8.33 9.27 7.67
CA ALA A 43 -8.16 10.58 7.05
C ALA A 43 -6.82 10.72 6.32
N GLU A 44 -5.75 10.17 6.90
CA GLU A 44 -4.44 10.10 6.24
C GLU A 44 -4.55 9.31 4.93
N LEU A 45 -5.22 8.15 4.95
CA LEU A 45 -5.51 7.36 3.73
C LEU A 45 -6.22 8.16 2.63
N LEU A 46 -7.07 9.13 2.99
CA LEU A 46 -7.80 9.96 2.03
C LEU A 46 -7.00 11.18 1.53
N LEU A 47 -5.92 11.58 2.20
CA LEU A 47 -5.17 12.77 1.81
C LEU A 47 -4.45 12.63 0.46
N VAL A 48 -3.96 11.43 0.13
CA VAL A 48 -3.23 11.17 -1.13
C VAL A 48 -4.12 11.14 -2.37
N PRO A 49 -5.30 10.49 -2.39
CA PRO A 49 -6.19 10.59 -3.56
C PRO A 49 -6.74 12.00 -3.80
N LEU A 50 -6.63 12.92 -2.84
CA LEU A 50 -6.93 14.36 -3.00
C LEU A 50 -5.77 15.17 -3.62
N SER A 51 -4.62 14.55 -3.88
CA SER A 51 -3.52 15.11 -4.66
C SER A 51 -3.87 15.12 -6.16
N PRO A 52 -3.21 15.93 -7.02
CA PRO A 52 -3.70 16.20 -8.39
C PRO A 52 -3.95 14.91 -9.18
N LEU A 53 -4.98 14.91 -10.04
CA LEU A 53 -5.49 13.74 -10.79
C LEU A 53 -4.39 12.84 -11.40
N ALA A 54 -3.24 13.42 -11.76
CA ALA A 54 -2.07 12.71 -12.26
C ALA A 54 -1.54 11.62 -11.30
N VAL A 55 -1.57 11.86 -9.98
CA VAL A 55 -1.14 10.89 -8.96
C VAL A 55 -2.16 9.76 -8.83
N LEU A 56 -3.46 10.07 -8.93
CA LEU A 56 -4.52 9.06 -8.88
C LEU A 56 -4.50 8.13 -10.10
N VAL A 57 -4.25 8.68 -11.30
CA VAL A 57 -4.05 7.90 -12.52
C VAL A 57 -2.79 7.05 -12.43
N SER A 58 -1.73 7.56 -11.78
CA SER A 58 -0.48 6.83 -11.57
C SER A 58 -0.55 5.73 -10.51
N LEU A 59 -1.49 5.82 -9.54
CA LEU A 59 -1.68 4.83 -8.47
C LEU A 59 -2.56 3.62 -8.88
N GLY A 60 -3.31 3.72 -9.97
CA GLY A 60 -4.17 2.65 -10.48
C GLY A 60 -5.18 2.12 -9.46
N LEU A 61 -5.38 0.79 -9.42
CA LEU A 61 -6.32 0.13 -8.50
C LEU A 61 -6.04 0.40 -7.01
N GLY A 62 -4.78 0.66 -6.64
CA GLY A 62 -4.38 0.91 -5.26
C GLY A 62 -4.93 2.25 -4.72
N GLY A 63 -5.06 3.25 -5.58
CA GLY A 63 -5.67 4.54 -5.21
C GLY A 63 -7.16 4.41 -4.90
N VAL A 64 -7.89 3.59 -5.67
CA VAL A 64 -9.32 3.31 -5.44
C VAL A 64 -9.52 2.54 -4.12
N ALA A 65 -8.65 1.56 -3.85
CA ALA A 65 -8.65 0.83 -2.60
C ALA A 65 -8.41 1.74 -1.38
N ALA A 66 -7.48 2.72 -1.49
CA ALA A 66 -7.21 3.68 -0.44
C ALA A 66 -8.44 4.52 -0.08
N ILE A 67 -9.22 4.96 -1.08
CA ILE A 67 -10.47 5.71 -0.86
C ILE A 67 -11.50 4.86 -0.11
N GLY A 68 -11.72 3.63 -0.57
CA GLY A 68 -12.68 2.71 0.06
C GLY A 68 -12.31 2.38 1.51
N ILE A 69 -11.04 2.01 1.74
CA ILE A 69 -10.56 1.64 3.08
C ILE A 69 -10.53 2.86 4.02
N GLY A 70 -10.04 4.01 3.56
CA GLY A 70 -10.02 5.24 4.36
C GLY A 70 -11.41 5.68 4.80
N THR A 71 -12.39 5.62 3.89
CA THR A 71 -13.80 5.93 4.20
C THR A 71 -14.37 4.95 5.23
N ALA A 72 -14.10 3.64 5.07
CA ALA A 72 -14.55 2.62 6.00
C ALA A 72 -13.94 2.79 7.41
N LEU A 73 -12.66 3.17 7.51
CA LEU A 73 -12.02 3.48 8.79
C LEU A 73 -12.65 4.70 9.47
N ILE A 74 -12.96 5.76 8.72
CA ILE A 74 -13.66 6.94 9.25
C ILE A 74 -15.04 6.53 9.80
N VAL A 75 -15.80 5.74 9.05
CA VAL A 75 -17.09 5.22 9.50
C VAL A 75 -16.95 4.37 10.78
N ALA A 76 -15.94 3.50 10.84
CA ALA A 76 -15.65 2.71 12.04
C ALA A 76 -15.33 3.59 13.27
N ALA A 77 -14.55 4.66 13.09
CA ALA A 77 -14.27 5.62 14.16
C ALA A 77 -15.54 6.31 14.68
N LEU A 78 -16.45 6.69 13.79
CA LEU A 78 -17.75 7.25 14.17
C LEU A 78 -18.58 6.22 14.96
N PHE A 79 -18.61 4.96 14.52
CA PHE A 79 -19.27 3.88 15.27
C PHE A 79 -18.72 3.71 16.68
N LEU A 80 -17.39 3.81 16.88
CA LEU A 80 -16.78 3.77 18.22
C LEU A 80 -17.23 4.93 19.12
N TRP A 81 -17.55 6.09 18.55
CA TRP A 81 -18.06 7.24 19.31
C TRP A 81 -19.56 7.22 19.55
N PHE A 82 -20.37 6.64 18.67
CA PHE A 82 -21.84 6.65 18.79
C PHE A 82 -22.41 5.36 19.39
N LEU A 83 -21.78 4.20 19.16
CA LEU A 83 -22.25 2.88 19.58
C LEU A 83 -21.15 2.10 20.34
N PRO A 84 -20.79 2.50 21.57
CA PRO A 84 -19.76 1.81 22.35
C PRO A 84 -20.12 0.36 22.72
N GLY A 85 -21.39 -0.04 22.57
CA GLY A 85 -21.87 -1.41 22.80
C GLY A 85 -21.40 -2.41 21.73
N THR A 86 -21.19 -1.98 20.48
CA THR A 86 -20.72 -2.84 19.38
C THR A 86 -19.20 -2.75 19.17
N ARG A 87 -18.47 -2.12 20.11
CA ARG A 87 -17.04 -1.79 19.96
C ARG A 87 -16.17 -2.98 19.58
N ALA A 88 -16.40 -4.16 20.16
CA ALA A 88 -15.54 -5.33 19.93
C ALA A 88 -15.58 -5.74 18.45
N TYR A 89 -16.79 -5.77 17.86
CA TYR A 89 -16.99 -6.06 16.46
C TYR A 89 -16.36 -4.98 15.57
N VAL A 90 -16.62 -3.70 15.88
CA VAL A 90 -16.10 -2.55 15.12
C VAL A 90 -14.56 -2.49 15.16
N CYS A 91 -13.94 -2.78 16.30
CA CYS A 91 -12.47 -2.78 16.45
C CYS A 91 -11.82 -3.87 15.60
N VAL A 92 -12.42 -5.06 15.53
CA VAL A 92 -11.89 -6.15 14.70
C VAL A 92 -11.93 -5.76 13.22
N HIS A 93 -13.02 -5.14 12.75
CA HIS A 93 -13.13 -4.69 11.37
C HIS A 93 -12.16 -3.55 11.07
N ALA A 94 -12.05 -2.57 11.96
CA ALA A 94 -11.08 -1.49 11.83
C ALA A 94 -9.63 -2.01 11.80
N LEU A 95 -9.30 -3.01 12.62
CA LEU A 95 -8.00 -3.67 12.63
C LEU A 95 -7.73 -4.38 11.30
N LEU A 96 -8.69 -5.17 10.81
CA LEU A 96 -8.58 -5.88 9.54
C LEU A 96 -8.41 -4.92 8.36
N LEU A 97 -9.22 -3.86 8.30
CA LEU A 97 -9.11 -2.81 7.28
C LEU A 97 -7.78 -2.07 7.36
N SER A 98 -7.27 -1.82 8.57
CA SER A 98 -5.96 -1.18 8.75
C SER A 98 -4.83 -2.07 8.22
N VAL A 99 -4.84 -3.37 8.49
CA VAL A 99 -3.82 -4.29 7.95
C VAL A 99 -4.00 -4.49 6.44
N LEU A 100 -5.25 -4.59 5.98
CA LEU A 100 -5.58 -4.74 4.57
C LEU A 100 -5.11 -3.54 3.74
N SER A 101 -5.09 -2.32 4.32
CA SER A 101 -4.62 -1.14 3.60
C SER A 101 -3.19 -1.30 3.09
N PHE A 102 -2.30 -1.91 3.88
CA PHE A 102 -0.91 -2.10 3.51
C PHE A 102 -0.74 -2.95 2.24
N VAL A 103 -1.53 -4.02 2.13
CA VAL A 103 -1.50 -4.93 0.98
C VAL A 103 -2.25 -4.34 -0.20
N ALA A 104 -3.46 -3.82 0.04
CA ALA A 104 -4.34 -3.32 -1.01
C ALA A 104 -3.80 -2.06 -1.71
N THR A 105 -2.95 -1.27 -1.04
CA THR A 105 -2.36 -0.06 -1.61
C THR A 105 -0.88 -0.23 -1.98
N ASN A 106 -0.40 -1.46 -2.21
CA ASN A 106 0.96 -1.75 -2.71
C ASN A 106 2.09 -1.09 -1.89
N LEU A 107 2.15 -1.36 -0.58
CA LEU A 107 3.08 -0.72 0.38
C LEU A 107 2.90 0.81 0.54
N GLY A 108 1.99 1.43 -0.21
CA GLY A 108 1.98 2.86 -0.50
C GLY A 108 0.71 3.58 -0.06
N GLY A 109 0.29 3.38 1.19
CA GLY A 109 -0.92 4.05 1.69
C GLY A 109 -0.82 4.42 3.15
N PHE A 110 0.34 4.94 3.57
CA PHE A 110 0.55 5.47 4.91
C PHE A 110 0.77 4.41 5.99
N LEU A 111 2.03 4.01 6.16
CA LEU A 111 2.45 3.21 7.32
C LEU A 111 1.98 3.85 8.63
N VAL A 112 2.01 5.18 8.71
CA VAL A 112 1.48 5.93 9.84
C VAL A 112 -0.02 5.71 9.98
N GLY A 113 -0.80 5.81 8.90
CA GLY A 113 -2.25 5.57 8.92
C GLY A 113 -2.63 4.15 9.35
N MET A 114 -1.90 3.15 8.86
CA MET A 114 -2.02 1.76 9.30
C MET A 114 -1.70 1.63 10.80
N LEU A 115 -0.57 2.17 11.26
CA LEU A 115 -0.17 2.11 12.66
C LEU A 115 -1.18 2.82 13.59
N LEU A 116 -1.70 3.96 13.16
CA LEU A 116 -2.75 4.71 13.85
C LEU A 116 -4.05 3.89 13.92
N GLY A 117 -4.45 3.25 12.81
CA GLY A 117 -5.62 2.38 12.77
C GLY A 117 -5.48 1.15 13.66
N VAL A 118 -4.33 0.49 13.66
CA VAL A 118 -4.00 -0.65 14.52
C VAL A 118 -4.00 -0.23 16.00
N ALA A 119 -3.26 0.82 16.34
CA ALA A 119 -3.18 1.33 17.71
C ALA A 119 -4.54 1.80 18.22
N GLY A 120 -5.31 2.52 17.39
CA GLY A 120 -6.65 2.99 17.70
C GLY A 120 -7.62 1.83 17.95
N SER A 121 -7.56 0.80 17.12
CA SER A 121 -8.38 -0.41 17.28
C SER A 121 -8.03 -1.16 18.58
N ALA A 122 -6.74 -1.31 18.90
CA ALA A 122 -6.30 -1.95 20.14
C ALA A 122 -6.74 -1.16 21.38
N LEU A 123 -6.61 0.17 21.37
CA LEU A 123 -7.07 1.05 22.45
C LEU A 123 -8.58 1.02 22.63
N ALA A 124 -9.34 1.00 21.54
CA ALA A 124 -10.79 0.90 21.59
C ALA A 124 -11.26 -0.48 22.08
N PHE A 125 -10.54 -1.55 21.72
CA PHE A 125 -10.84 -2.90 22.16
C PHE A 125 -10.62 -3.08 23.67
N GLY A 126 -9.49 -2.58 24.18
CA GLY A 126 -9.13 -2.65 25.60
C GLY A 126 -9.93 -1.70 26.51
N TRP A 127 -10.65 -0.73 25.93
CA TRP A 127 -11.47 0.19 26.70
C TRP A 127 -12.66 -0.54 27.34
N THR A 128 -12.87 -0.37 28.64
CA THR A 128 -14.03 -0.91 29.36
C THR A 128 -14.82 0.22 30.02
N PRO A 129 -16.17 0.15 30.05
CA PRO A 129 -16.97 1.12 30.79
C PRO A 129 -16.63 0.96 32.27
N ARG A 130 -16.26 2.06 32.93
CA ARG A 130 -16.10 2.02 34.39
C ARG A 130 -17.48 1.80 35.01
N PRO A 131 -17.66 0.80 35.88
CA PRO A 131 -18.88 0.68 36.67
C PRO A 131 -19.05 1.95 37.51
N GLU A 132 -20.14 2.69 37.30
CA GLU A 132 -20.51 3.79 38.18
C GLU A 132 -21.05 3.17 39.48
N GLY A 133 -20.25 3.15 40.54
CA GLY A 133 -20.72 2.66 41.85
C GLY A 133 -19.70 2.17 42.89
N ALA A 134 -18.39 2.18 42.63
CA ALA A 134 -17.41 1.81 43.67
C ALA A 134 -17.00 3.02 44.52
N GLY A 135 -17.87 3.38 45.46
CA GLY A 135 -17.46 4.07 46.67
C GLY A 135 -16.73 3.10 47.60
N GLU A 136 -15.57 3.53 48.08
CA GLU A 136 -14.69 2.98 49.13
C GLU A 136 -13.90 1.67 48.90
N PRO A 137 -12.64 1.60 49.43
CA PRO A 137 -11.71 0.50 49.21
C PRO A 137 -11.87 -0.59 50.28
N GLY A 138 -12.33 -1.76 49.89
CA GLY A 138 -12.38 -2.91 50.79
C GLY A 138 -12.66 -4.22 50.05
N GLY A 139 -11.66 -5.10 50.01
CA GLY A 139 -11.83 -6.52 49.68
C GLY A 139 -11.47 -6.90 48.25
N ALA A 140 -10.29 -7.49 48.07
CA ALA A 140 -10.03 -8.37 46.93
C ALA A 140 -10.95 -9.61 47.03
N PRO A 141 -11.47 -10.10 45.88
CA PRO A 141 -11.05 -11.44 45.51
C PRO A 141 -10.58 -11.56 44.04
N ARG A 142 -9.67 -12.53 43.90
CA ARG A 142 -8.91 -13.05 42.75
C ARG A 142 -9.73 -13.44 41.50
N PRO A 143 -9.05 -13.73 40.35
CA PRO A 143 -9.61 -13.56 39.01
C PRO A 143 -10.52 -14.72 38.61
N ARG A 144 -11.63 -14.41 37.93
CA ARG A 144 -12.41 -15.40 37.20
C ARG A 144 -11.96 -15.43 35.75
N ARG A 145 -11.08 -16.41 35.45
CA ARG A 145 -10.99 -17.02 34.12
C ARG A 145 -12.33 -17.70 33.83
N GLY A 146 -12.88 -17.42 32.65
CA GLY A 146 -14.14 -17.98 32.18
C GLY A 146 -14.34 -17.70 30.69
N ALA A 147 -13.47 -18.26 29.86
CA ALA A 147 -13.87 -18.78 28.56
C ALA A 147 -14.18 -20.27 28.80
N PRO A 148 -15.17 -20.90 28.16
CA PRO A 148 -15.36 -20.79 26.71
C PRO A 148 -16.82 -20.72 26.26
N ARG A 149 -17.06 -20.13 25.08
CA ARG A 149 -18.10 -20.62 24.17
C ARG A 149 -17.64 -20.41 22.74
N VAL A 150 -17.28 -21.55 22.19
CA VAL A 150 -16.92 -21.84 20.82
C VAL A 150 -18.10 -21.45 19.92
N MET A 151 -17.87 -20.46 19.06
CA MET A 151 -18.41 -20.46 17.70
C MET A 151 -17.50 -19.60 16.82
N ALA A 152 -16.25 -20.05 16.78
CA ALA A 152 -15.35 -19.86 15.67
C ALA A 152 -15.23 -21.21 14.96
N ALA A 153 -14.99 -21.18 13.65
CA ALA A 153 -15.07 -22.26 12.66
C ALA A 153 -16.51 -22.39 12.11
N ALA A 154 -16.85 -21.87 10.94
CA ALA A 154 -16.11 -21.93 9.70
C ALA A 154 -16.36 -20.66 8.86
N LEU A 155 -15.32 -19.82 8.76
CA LEU A 155 -15.09 -18.89 7.66
C LEU A 155 -13.70 -18.23 7.70
N PRO A 156 -12.98 -18.08 8.84
CA PRO A 156 -11.66 -17.46 8.79
C PRO A 156 -10.57 -18.43 8.29
N LEU A 157 -10.84 -19.74 8.24
CA LEU A 157 -9.93 -20.71 7.62
C LEU A 157 -10.06 -20.75 6.09
N ALA A 158 -11.18 -20.29 5.52
CA ALA A 158 -11.38 -20.26 4.07
C ALA A 158 -10.62 -19.10 3.40
N LEU A 159 -10.30 -18.02 4.13
CA LEU A 159 -9.50 -16.91 3.62
C LEU A 159 -8.00 -16.96 3.98
N LEU A 160 -7.60 -17.72 5.00
CA LEU A 160 -6.18 -18.02 5.21
C LEU A 160 -5.66 -19.13 4.29
N ALA A 161 -6.53 -20.06 3.85
CA ALA A 161 -6.17 -21.07 2.87
C ALA A 161 -5.90 -20.49 1.46
N THR A 162 -6.36 -19.27 1.16
CA THR A 162 -6.06 -18.58 -0.11
C THR A 162 -4.80 -17.70 -0.04
N ALA A 163 -4.15 -17.58 1.12
CA ALA A 163 -2.93 -16.76 1.27
C ALA A 163 -1.65 -17.59 1.50
N THR A 164 -1.74 -18.88 1.83
CA THR A 164 -0.58 -19.78 1.92
C THR A 164 -0.62 -20.97 0.97
N ALA A 165 -1.72 -21.18 0.25
CA ALA A 165 -1.66 -21.88 -1.04
C ALA A 165 -1.09 -20.90 -2.08
N GLY A 166 0.19 -20.57 -1.92
CA GLY A 166 1.01 -20.43 -3.12
C GLY A 166 0.89 -21.77 -3.80
N ALA A 167 0.02 -21.85 -4.83
CA ALA A 167 0.14 -22.94 -5.79
C ALA A 167 1.63 -23.05 -6.09
N PRO A 168 2.21 -24.26 -6.17
CA PRO A 168 3.50 -24.37 -6.81
C PRO A 168 3.26 -23.70 -8.15
N GLN A 169 3.86 -22.52 -8.35
CA GLN A 169 3.96 -21.95 -9.68
C GLN A 169 4.79 -23.01 -10.36
N ALA A 170 4.08 -23.94 -11.01
CA ALA A 170 4.65 -24.82 -11.98
C ALA A 170 5.49 -23.86 -12.79
N ARG A 171 6.81 -23.99 -12.64
CA ARG A 171 7.75 -23.29 -13.47
C ARG A 171 7.42 -23.86 -14.83
N ALA A 172 6.47 -23.22 -15.52
CA ALA A 172 6.21 -23.49 -16.91
C ALA A 172 7.59 -23.31 -17.49
N ALA A 173 8.20 -24.42 -17.86
CA ALA A 173 9.39 -24.41 -18.66
C ALA A 173 8.94 -23.70 -19.92
N GLN A 174 9.05 -22.38 -19.92
CA GLN A 174 8.93 -21.57 -21.12
C GLN A 174 9.93 -22.23 -22.05
N ALA A 175 9.43 -22.74 -23.19
CA ALA A 175 10.30 -23.24 -24.25
C ALA A 175 11.41 -22.20 -24.45
N PRO A 176 12.68 -22.61 -24.62
CA PRO A 176 13.79 -21.67 -24.64
C PRO A 176 13.55 -20.62 -25.74
N VAL A 177 13.03 -19.46 -25.36
CA VAL A 177 12.80 -18.34 -26.26
C VAL A 177 14.20 -17.80 -26.55
N THR A 178 14.69 -18.09 -27.76
CA THR A 178 16.01 -17.64 -28.19
C THR A 178 15.94 -16.13 -28.36
N ALA A 179 16.76 -15.40 -27.61
CA ALA A 179 16.79 -13.95 -27.73
C ALA A 179 17.37 -13.53 -29.10
N ALA A 180 16.92 -12.37 -29.59
CA ALA A 180 17.35 -11.83 -30.87
C ALA A 180 18.87 -11.59 -30.89
N ARG A 181 19.49 -11.71 -32.08
CA ARG A 181 20.93 -11.51 -32.29
C ARG A 181 21.38 -10.12 -31.84
N THR A 182 20.69 -9.10 -32.33
CA THR A 182 20.84 -7.69 -31.95
C THR A 182 19.73 -7.32 -30.96
N PRO A 183 20.06 -7.02 -29.69
CA PRO A 183 19.05 -6.63 -28.72
C PRO A 183 18.46 -5.26 -29.09
N PRO A 184 17.13 -5.11 -29.16
CA PRO A 184 16.51 -3.81 -29.33
C PRO A 184 16.85 -2.86 -28.18
N THR A 185 17.02 -1.59 -28.53
CA THR A 185 17.15 -0.51 -27.55
C THR A 185 15.79 0.10 -27.30
N VAL A 186 15.38 0.10 -26.04
CA VAL A 186 14.15 0.71 -25.57
C VAL A 186 14.48 1.98 -24.82
N THR A 187 13.78 3.06 -25.13
CA THR A 187 13.84 4.33 -24.41
C THR A 187 12.45 4.74 -23.97
N THR A 188 12.36 5.29 -22.75
CA THR A 188 11.10 5.73 -22.15
C THR A 188 11.36 6.92 -21.24
N SER A 189 10.42 7.87 -21.21
CA SER A 189 10.56 9.08 -20.38
C SER A 189 10.35 8.74 -18.90
N LEU A 190 9.42 7.83 -18.63
CA LEU A 190 9.08 7.31 -17.31
C LEU A 190 9.03 5.78 -17.35
N PHE A 191 9.58 5.16 -16.32
CA PHE A 191 9.43 3.73 -16.02
C PHE A 191 8.96 3.59 -14.57
N ALA A 192 7.75 3.08 -14.40
CA ALA A 192 7.13 2.87 -13.10
C ALA A 192 6.82 1.38 -12.91
N PRO A 193 7.70 0.63 -12.21
CA PRO A 193 7.40 -0.74 -11.82
C PRO A 193 6.32 -0.75 -10.74
N GLN A 194 5.34 -1.65 -10.87
CA GLN A 194 4.32 -1.87 -9.85
C GLN A 194 4.74 -3.05 -8.97
N GLY A 195 5.06 -2.77 -7.72
CA GLY A 195 5.54 -3.78 -6.76
C GLY A 195 7.07 -3.88 -6.72
N PHE A 196 7.59 -4.84 -5.95
CA PHE A 196 9.02 -5.05 -5.84
C PHE A 196 9.56 -5.65 -7.13
N ALA A 197 10.56 -4.98 -7.71
CA ALA A 197 11.32 -5.54 -8.82
C ALA A 197 12.52 -6.30 -8.25
N LEU A 198 12.52 -7.63 -8.43
CA LEU A 198 13.63 -8.50 -8.06
C LEU A 198 14.64 -8.51 -9.20
N ALA A 199 15.88 -8.11 -8.92
CA ALA A 199 16.96 -8.20 -9.90
C ALA A 199 17.80 -9.46 -9.67
N GLY A 200 18.06 -10.20 -10.73
CA GLY A 200 19.00 -11.32 -10.76
C GLY A 200 19.82 -11.31 -12.03
N VAL A 201 20.84 -12.16 -12.12
CA VAL A 201 21.61 -12.36 -13.36
C VAL A 201 21.41 -13.80 -13.82
N THR A 202 21.12 -13.98 -15.11
CA THR A 202 20.99 -15.32 -15.71
C THR A 202 21.60 -15.32 -17.11
N GLU A 203 21.69 -16.50 -17.72
CA GLU A 203 22.13 -16.66 -19.10
C GLU A 203 20.95 -17.03 -19.98
N VAL A 204 20.79 -16.32 -21.09
CA VAL A 204 19.77 -16.60 -22.11
C VAL A 204 20.48 -17.11 -23.36
N ALA A 205 19.94 -18.17 -23.97
CA ALA A 205 20.45 -18.70 -25.22
C ALA A 205 20.19 -17.72 -26.36
N THR A 206 21.23 -17.39 -27.11
CA THR A 206 21.14 -16.66 -28.38
C THR A 206 21.76 -17.50 -29.49
N VAL A 207 21.51 -17.12 -30.75
CA VAL A 207 22.08 -17.79 -31.93
C VAL A 207 23.62 -17.79 -31.90
N ASP A 208 24.24 -16.78 -31.29
CA ASP A 208 25.70 -16.63 -31.24
C ASP A 208 26.31 -17.18 -29.93
N GLY A 209 25.51 -17.85 -29.09
CA GLY A 209 25.91 -18.42 -27.80
C GLY A 209 25.13 -17.86 -26.60
N PRO A 210 25.34 -18.40 -25.38
CA PRO A 210 24.69 -17.89 -24.19
C PRO A 210 25.14 -16.45 -23.88
N ARG A 211 24.20 -15.59 -23.53
CA ARG A 211 24.46 -14.19 -23.16
C ARG A 211 23.99 -13.94 -21.72
N LYS A 212 24.86 -13.36 -20.90
CA LYS A 212 24.52 -12.91 -19.55
C LYS A 212 23.59 -11.71 -19.62
N VAL A 213 22.50 -11.78 -18.87
CA VAL A 213 21.47 -10.74 -18.82
C VAL A 213 21.02 -10.50 -17.39
N LEU A 214 20.69 -9.25 -17.11
CA LEU A 214 20.01 -8.80 -15.90
C LEU A 214 18.52 -9.12 -16.05
N VAL A 215 17.96 -9.83 -15.09
CA VAL A 215 16.55 -10.20 -15.04
C VAL A 215 15.86 -9.32 -14.03
N LEU A 216 14.90 -8.50 -14.47
CA LEU A 216 14.02 -7.74 -13.60
C LEU A 216 12.63 -8.39 -13.63
N ARG A 217 12.20 -8.93 -12.49
CA ARG A 217 10.88 -9.55 -12.35
C ARG A 217 9.96 -8.68 -11.51
N MET A 218 8.76 -8.41 -12.02
CA MET A 218 7.74 -7.57 -11.38
C MET A 218 6.31 -8.01 -11.73
N ALA A 219 5.32 -7.49 -11.01
CA ALA A 219 3.92 -7.84 -11.24
C ALA A 219 3.33 -7.09 -12.43
N ALA A 220 3.68 -5.81 -12.57
CA ALA A 220 3.30 -4.96 -13.69
C ALA A 220 4.31 -3.82 -13.86
N ALA A 221 4.28 -3.17 -15.02
CA ALA A 221 5.10 -2.00 -15.30
C ALA A 221 4.36 -1.04 -16.22
N SER A 222 4.50 0.27 -15.97
CA SER A 222 3.98 1.33 -16.82
C SER A 222 5.14 2.14 -17.41
N LEU A 223 5.06 2.38 -18.72
CA LEU A 223 6.03 3.14 -19.50
C LEU A 223 5.34 4.28 -20.26
N SER A 224 6.00 5.42 -20.35
CA SER A 224 5.51 6.62 -21.06
C SER A 224 6.49 7.06 -22.14
N ASP A 225 5.98 7.48 -23.30
CA ASP A 225 6.80 7.81 -24.47
C ASP A 225 7.72 6.65 -24.88
N TYR A 226 7.14 5.46 -24.97
CA TYR A 226 7.87 4.25 -25.32
C TYR A 226 8.39 4.33 -26.74
N ARG A 227 9.69 4.09 -26.92
CA ARG A 227 10.32 3.90 -28.23
C ARG A 227 11.25 2.71 -28.19
N LEU A 228 11.01 1.77 -29.08
CA LEU A 228 11.89 0.65 -29.37
C LEU A 228 12.55 0.90 -30.71
N ARG A 229 13.87 0.72 -30.78
CA ARG A 229 14.62 0.68 -32.03
C ARG A 229 15.35 -0.64 -32.11
N THR A 230 15.23 -1.29 -33.24
CA THR A 230 15.93 -2.53 -33.55
C THR A 230 16.55 -2.44 -34.93
N ARG A 231 17.63 -3.19 -35.14
CA ARG A 231 18.32 -3.26 -36.42
C ARG A 231 18.37 -4.70 -36.88
N ASP A 232 17.98 -4.92 -38.13
CA ASP A 232 18.18 -6.18 -38.83
C ASP A 232 19.01 -5.93 -40.10
N GLY A 233 20.27 -6.36 -40.07
CA GLY A 233 21.22 -6.05 -41.14
C GLY A 233 21.48 -4.54 -41.29
N ARG A 234 21.02 -3.97 -42.41
CA ARG A 234 21.16 -2.53 -42.74
C ARG A 234 19.92 -1.71 -42.41
N ASP A 235 18.77 -2.36 -42.26
CA ASP A 235 17.48 -1.69 -42.09
C ASP A 235 17.21 -1.45 -40.61
N GLU A 236 16.63 -0.30 -40.29
CA GLU A 236 16.29 0.07 -38.92
C GLU A 236 14.78 0.13 -38.75
N TYR A 237 14.27 -0.60 -37.76
CA TYR A 237 12.87 -0.66 -37.43
C TYR A 237 12.63 0.01 -36.08
N GLY A 238 11.61 0.86 -36.03
CA GLY A 238 11.16 1.56 -34.85
C GLY A 238 9.73 1.17 -34.48
N LEU A 239 9.46 1.14 -33.18
CA LEU A 239 8.11 1.03 -32.64
C LEU A 239 7.94 2.08 -31.57
N THR A 240 6.93 2.93 -31.71
CA THR A 240 6.66 4.02 -30.76
C THR A 240 5.25 3.92 -30.21
N ALA A 241 5.07 4.28 -28.94
CA ALA A 241 3.77 4.32 -28.29
C ALA A 241 3.74 5.43 -27.23
N SER A 242 2.59 6.07 -27.03
CA SER A 242 2.46 7.11 -25.98
C SER A 242 2.48 6.49 -24.59
N SER A 243 1.87 5.31 -24.44
CA SER A 243 1.86 4.53 -23.21
C SER A 243 2.05 3.04 -23.55
N LEU A 244 2.74 2.34 -22.67
CA LEU A 244 2.87 0.88 -22.71
C LEU A 244 2.70 0.35 -21.30
N GLU A 245 1.71 -0.51 -21.10
CA GLU A 245 1.41 -1.15 -19.83
C GLU A 245 1.58 -2.66 -19.94
N LEU A 246 2.46 -3.21 -19.11
CA LEU A 246 2.69 -4.65 -19.01
C LEU A 246 2.06 -5.15 -17.72
N ARG A 247 1.26 -6.22 -17.80
CA ARG A 247 0.59 -6.81 -16.64
C ARG A 247 0.76 -8.33 -16.63
N GLY A 248 0.89 -8.88 -15.43
CA GLY A 248 0.99 -10.32 -15.19
C GLY A 248 2.40 -10.85 -15.47
N ASN A 249 3.05 -11.34 -14.41
CA ASN A 249 4.38 -11.98 -14.42
C ASN A 249 5.42 -11.35 -15.36
N VAL A 250 5.56 -10.03 -15.28
CA VAL A 250 6.46 -9.28 -16.15
C VAL A 250 7.91 -9.63 -15.83
N THR A 251 8.64 -10.13 -16.82
CA THR A 251 10.07 -10.41 -16.71
C THR A 251 10.81 -9.72 -17.86
N LEU A 252 11.71 -8.80 -17.50
CA LEU A 252 12.57 -8.10 -18.45
C LEU A 252 13.98 -8.69 -18.39
N TYR A 253 14.51 -9.13 -19.53
CA TYR A 253 15.88 -9.62 -19.68
C TYR A 253 16.69 -8.55 -20.40
N LEU A 254 17.63 -7.93 -19.69
CA LEU A 254 18.31 -6.71 -20.12
C LEU A 254 19.83 -6.93 -20.14
N THR A 255 20.53 -6.48 -21.17
CA THR A 255 22.01 -6.45 -21.17
C THR A 255 22.52 -5.18 -20.49
N ARG A 256 21.73 -4.12 -20.54
CA ARG A 256 22.03 -2.84 -19.91
C ARG A 256 20.75 -2.12 -19.54
N PHE A 257 20.71 -1.52 -18.36
CA PHE A 257 19.58 -0.74 -17.89
C PHE A 257 20.08 0.54 -17.23
N SER A 258 19.72 1.70 -17.78
CA SER A 258 20.16 3.00 -17.29
C SER A 258 18.96 3.91 -17.07
N GLY A 259 19.02 4.75 -16.04
CA GLY A 259 17.97 5.72 -15.75
C GLY A 259 18.26 6.51 -14.48
N CYS A 260 17.43 7.51 -14.20
CA CYS A 260 17.56 8.35 -13.03
C CYS A 260 16.43 8.09 -12.03
N ILE A 261 16.79 7.56 -10.87
CA ILE A 261 15.89 7.29 -9.73
C ILE A 261 15.35 8.62 -9.22
N GLU A 262 14.02 8.78 -9.25
CA GLU A 262 13.31 10.01 -8.85
C GLU A 262 13.86 11.29 -9.53
N GLY A 263 14.52 11.13 -10.69
CA GLY A 263 15.18 12.21 -11.41
C GLY A 263 16.49 12.74 -10.79
N LEU A 264 16.89 12.23 -9.63
CA LEU A 264 18.03 12.74 -8.84
C LEU A 264 19.30 11.91 -9.07
N LEU A 265 19.22 10.59 -8.90
CA LEU A 265 20.38 9.70 -8.95
C LEU A 265 20.36 8.86 -10.22
N CYS A 266 21.24 9.20 -11.16
CA CYS A 266 21.40 8.44 -12.39
C CYS A 266 22.31 7.23 -12.18
N VAL A 267 21.76 6.05 -12.42
CA VAL A 267 22.41 4.77 -12.20
C VAL A 267 22.37 3.96 -13.48
N THR A 268 23.40 3.16 -13.69
CA THR A 268 23.46 2.20 -14.80
C THR A 268 23.74 0.83 -14.23
N PHE A 269 22.88 -0.12 -14.58
CA PHE A 269 22.93 -1.49 -14.15
C PHE A 269 23.26 -2.37 -15.35
N SER A 270 24.22 -3.26 -15.17
CA SER A 270 24.60 -4.27 -16.15
C SER A 270 24.97 -5.58 -15.43
N PRO A 271 24.97 -6.73 -16.13
CA PRO A 271 25.36 -8.02 -15.54
C PRO A 271 26.80 -8.06 -15.01
N GLU A 272 27.68 -7.22 -15.55
CA GLU A 272 29.13 -7.23 -15.29
C GLU A 272 29.60 -6.05 -14.43
N GLY A 273 28.75 -5.06 -14.18
CA GLY A 273 29.06 -3.85 -13.41
C GLY A 273 28.47 -3.85 -11.98
N LEU A 274 29.15 -3.15 -11.06
CA LEU A 274 28.69 -2.86 -9.70
C LEU A 274 27.46 -1.90 -9.68
N PRO A 275 26.54 -2.02 -8.70
CA PRO A 275 25.90 -3.23 -8.19
C PRO A 275 24.51 -3.43 -8.82
N ALA A 276 24.18 -4.66 -9.22
CA ALA A 276 22.78 -5.01 -9.52
C ALA A 276 21.94 -4.79 -8.23
N PRO A 277 20.85 -4.01 -8.27
CA PRO A 277 20.08 -3.70 -7.07
C PRO A 277 19.34 -4.97 -6.66
N PRO A 278 19.62 -5.59 -5.50
CA PRO A 278 19.02 -6.88 -5.16
C PRO A 278 17.48 -6.81 -5.10
N VAL A 279 16.96 -5.64 -4.74
CA VAL A 279 15.52 -5.35 -4.66
C VAL A 279 15.32 -3.88 -5.01
N ILE A 280 14.58 -3.58 -6.08
CA ILE A 280 14.10 -2.23 -6.38
C ILE A 280 12.80 -2.03 -5.60
N PRO A 281 12.71 -1.04 -4.70
CA PRO A 281 11.50 -0.77 -3.95
C PRO A 281 10.33 -0.34 -4.87
N PRO A 282 9.08 -0.66 -4.51
CA PRO A 282 7.89 -0.44 -5.34
C PRO A 282 7.53 1.03 -5.58
N PHE A 283 8.13 1.95 -4.83
CA PHE A 283 7.88 3.40 -4.91
C PHE A 283 8.90 4.13 -5.78
N VAL A 284 9.91 3.43 -6.32
CA VAL A 284 10.95 4.03 -7.14
C VAL A 284 10.52 4.03 -8.61
N PHE A 285 10.20 5.21 -9.13
CA PHE A 285 10.11 5.43 -10.57
C PHE A 285 11.44 5.95 -11.10
N MET A 286 11.74 5.58 -12.35
CA MET A 286 12.92 6.03 -13.05
C MET A 286 12.53 6.90 -14.23
N THR A 287 13.31 7.95 -14.44
CA THR A 287 13.15 8.87 -15.56
C THR A 287 14.32 8.72 -16.52
N ARG A 288 14.12 9.14 -17.79
CA ARG A 288 15.14 9.09 -18.85
C ARG A 288 15.76 7.70 -18.97
N VAL A 289 14.89 6.70 -19.04
CA VAL A 289 15.31 5.31 -19.01
C VAL A 289 15.73 4.87 -20.41
N SER A 290 16.87 4.19 -20.46
CA SER A 290 17.39 3.51 -21.64
C SER A 290 17.75 2.09 -21.27
N ALA A 291 17.16 1.13 -21.96
CA ALA A 291 17.33 -0.30 -21.71
C ALA A 291 17.68 -1.02 -23.00
N GLU A 292 18.74 -1.83 -22.97
CA GLU A 292 19.01 -2.79 -24.04
C GLU A 292 18.36 -4.12 -23.65
N GLN A 293 17.33 -4.51 -24.41
CA GLN A 293 16.43 -5.58 -24.04
C GLN A 293 16.70 -6.82 -24.88
N ALA A 294 17.14 -7.90 -24.25
CA ALA A 294 17.32 -9.18 -24.91
C ALA A 294 15.99 -9.92 -25.10
N LEU A 295 15.10 -9.84 -24.10
CA LEU A 295 13.80 -10.50 -24.11
C LEU A 295 12.85 -9.81 -23.11
N VAL A 296 11.55 -9.85 -23.37
CA VAL A 296 10.51 -9.51 -22.38
C VAL A 296 9.36 -10.48 -22.47
N THR A 297 8.87 -10.88 -21.31
CA THR A 297 7.70 -11.73 -21.14
C THR A 297 6.70 -11.06 -20.21
N SER A 298 5.42 -11.18 -20.54
CA SER A 298 4.29 -10.68 -19.75
C SER A 298 3.02 -11.39 -20.18
N ASP A 299 2.03 -11.48 -19.29
CA ASP A 299 0.75 -12.12 -19.60
C ASP A 299 -0.12 -11.22 -20.51
N VAL A 300 -0.07 -9.89 -20.31
CA VAL A 300 -0.84 -8.91 -21.09
C VAL A 300 0.02 -7.68 -21.38
N ILE A 301 -0.07 -7.19 -22.63
CA ILE A 301 0.52 -5.93 -23.07
C ILE A 301 -0.61 -5.03 -23.60
N VAL A 302 -0.72 -3.82 -23.06
CA VAL A 302 -1.67 -2.79 -23.50
C VAL A 302 -0.88 -1.58 -23.98
N THR A 303 -1.23 -1.05 -25.16
CA THR A 303 -0.57 0.11 -25.76
C THR A 303 -1.58 1.14 -26.22
N ASP A 304 -1.24 2.41 -26.05
CA ASP A 304 -1.93 3.51 -26.74
C ASP A 304 -1.00 4.19 -27.74
N GLY A 305 -1.58 4.62 -28.86
CA GLY A 305 -0.85 5.42 -29.86
C GLY A 305 0.29 4.68 -30.57
N LEU A 306 0.16 3.36 -30.72
CA LEU A 306 1.17 2.51 -31.36
C LEU A 306 1.44 2.95 -32.81
N ARG A 307 2.72 3.16 -33.15
CA ARG A 307 3.20 3.44 -34.50
C ARG A 307 4.41 2.57 -34.82
N LEU A 308 4.50 2.18 -36.08
CA LEU A 308 5.62 1.43 -36.63
C LEU A 308 6.40 2.37 -37.56
N GLU A 309 7.72 2.35 -37.42
CA GLU A 309 8.65 3.13 -38.21
C GLU A 309 9.63 2.16 -38.88
N ALA A 310 10.00 2.42 -40.12
CA ALA A 310 11.02 1.69 -40.85
C ALA A 310 11.81 2.68 -41.69
N SER A 311 13.13 2.55 -41.69
CA SER A 311 14.06 3.40 -42.44
C SER A 311 15.16 2.59 -43.10
#